data_AF-A0A9P6ULE8-F1
#
_entry.id   AF-A0A9P6ULE8-F1
#
_cell.length_a   1.000
_cell.length_b   1.000
_cell.length_c   1.000
_cell.angle_alpha   90.00
_cell.angle_beta   90.00
_cell.angle_gamma   90.00
#
_symmetry.space_group_name_H-M   'P 1'
#
loop_
_entity.id
_entity.type
_entity.pdbx_description
1 polymer ?
#
loop_
_entity_poly.entity_id
_entity_poly.type
_entity_poly.pdbx_seq_one_letter_code
_entity_poly.pdbx_strand_id
1 'polypeptide(L)'
;MLTNLGYTISEQRERIFTPLPMSAVYNKSQFISQFVSLHRRSTQPTLVNQLLTTAFPNVFAEYWILYDNKNRPVACAGANTVMSDTSVGYVGLFEAKNEKAGTIVLKAATEWLRRGDVHQFEPVRQILGPVNLTTWLQYRIRIDTDEAPSMSFEPRHPAFYQACFTQAGFVKAADYYSTFFHIDNIIDGYTNYIGGETLEGIHLGMQFWNTLDFASSLSPERHPLLTPQDNVAKRVYDLSIELFRGKELFDEGLTRQNHRQIVLNDMISRPQVDNASLLDLSSFIVDPQNGEDVGYMACWVEDNDTLVLKTVGFVPRVRKSKVFALAQVETPVHSELSQQQAELTEAHTLPETSLKSAESNSSPVQSASPSSPPNAESLQKRQQDMRLQMYWNQQRQKVLAQHSRGGARARL
;
A
#
# COMPACT_ATOMS: atom_id res chain seq x y z
N MET A 1 -22.15 31.56 30.95
CA MET A 1 -23.32 30.81 31.45
C MET A 1 -23.18 29.36 30.99
N LEU A 2 -22.68 28.48 31.85
CA LEU A 2 -22.57 27.04 31.63
C LEU A 2 -23.35 26.35 32.77
N THR A 3 -24.65 26.21 32.60
CA THR A 3 -25.53 25.50 33.53
C THR A 3 -26.67 24.89 32.73
N ASN A 4 -26.57 23.61 32.40
CA ASN A 4 -27.67 22.65 32.26
C ASN A 4 -27.12 21.31 31.75
N LEU A 5 -26.51 20.54 32.66
CA LEU A 5 -26.42 19.09 32.53
C LEU A 5 -27.11 18.51 33.76
N GLY A 6 -28.44 18.45 33.69
CA GLY A 6 -29.26 17.76 34.67
C GLY A 6 -29.09 16.25 34.52
N TYR A 7 -28.35 15.63 35.43
CA TYR A 7 -28.49 14.21 35.74
C TYR A 7 -28.48 14.04 37.26
N THR A 8 -29.61 13.60 37.80
CA THR A 8 -29.75 13.15 39.17
C THR A 8 -29.45 11.65 39.19
N ILE A 9 -28.36 11.23 39.84
CA ILE A 9 -28.10 9.81 40.12
C ILE A 9 -27.92 9.68 41.64
N SER A 10 -28.73 8.79 42.21
CA SER A 10 -28.88 8.58 43.65
C SER A 10 -27.63 7.98 44.30
N GLU A 11 -27.51 8.29 45.58
CA GLU A 11 -26.45 7.91 46.49
C GLU A 11 -26.30 6.38 46.58
N GLN A 12 -25.15 5.83 46.15
CA GLN A 12 -24.19 5.16 47.04
C GLN A 12 -23.05 4.47 46.26
N ARG A 13 -21.84 5.04 46.42
CA ARG A 13 -20.52 4.41 46.36
C ARG A 13 -20.10 3.62 45.11
N GLU A 14 -20.12 4.26 43.95
CA GLU A 14 -18.98 4.25 43.02
C GLU A 14 -18.92 5.65 42.38
N ARG A 15 -18.04 6.52 42.89
CA ARG A 15 -17.79 7.83 42.28
C ARG A 15 -17.12 7.58 40.93
N ILE A 16 -17.92 7.53 39.87
CA ILE A 16 -17.46 7.90 38.54
C ILE A 16 -17.10 9.37 38.65
N PHE A 17 -15.84 9.66 39.00
CA PHE A 17 -15.23 10.90 38.54
C PHE A 17 -15.36 10.85 37.03
N THR A 18 -16.36 11.53 36.48
CA THR A 18 -16.28 12.04 35.12
C THR A 18 -14.95 12.78 35.07
N PRO A 19 -13.94 12.30 34.33
CA PRO A 19 -12.65 12.95 34.32
C PRO A 19 -12.82 14.25 33.56
N LEU A 20 -13.06 15.33 34.34
CA LEU A 20 -12.86 16.76 34.07
C LEU A 20 -13.44 17.29 32.74
N PRO A 21 -13.73 18.60 32.63
CA PRO A 21 -13.76 19.20 31.31
C PRO A 21 -12.35 19.00 30.73
N MET A 22 -12.17 18.01 29.86
CA MET A 22 -10.92 17.85 29.12
C MET A 22 -10.71 19.15 28.37
N SER A 23 -9.82 19.98 28.88
CA SER A 23 -9.38 21.17 28.17
C SER A 23 -8.71 20.66 26.90
N ALA A 24 -9.47 20.64 25.81
CA ALA A 24 -9.04 20.38 24.44
C ALA A 24 -8.13 21.53 23.98
N VAL A 25 -7.03 21.75 24.70
CA VAL A 25 -6.00 22.71 24.29
C VAL A 25 -5.18 22.01 23.24
N TYR A 26 -5.65 22.20 22.01
CA TYR A 26 -5.08 21.68 20.79
C TYR A 26 -3.65 22.18 20.61
N ASN A 27 -2.69 21.27 20.72
CA ASN A 27 -1.38 21.46 20.12
C ASN A 27 -1.08 20.22 19.29
N LYS A 28 -1.30 20.32 17.98
CA LYS A 28 -1.06 19.26 17.00
C LYS A 28 0.34 18.65 17.12
N SER A 29 1.36 19.47 17.38
CA SER A 29 2.74 19.02 17.62
C SER A 29 2.85 18.20 18.92
N GLN A 30 2.12 18.59 19.97
CA GLN A 30 2.01 17.80 21.18
C GLN A 30 1.30 16.47 20.91
N PHE A 31 0.20 16.45 20.15
CA PHE A 31 -0.46 15.20 19.77
C PHE A 31 0.49 14.27 19.02
N ILE A 32 1.19 14.75 18.00
CA ILE A 32 2.18 13.95 17.25
C ILE A 32 3.23 13.36 18.20
N SER A 33 3.82 14.18 19.06
CA SER A 33 4.84 13.74 20.02
C SER A 33 4.31 12.66 20.98
N GLN A 34 3.11 12.87 21.53
CA GLN A 34 2.50 11.93 22.48
C GLN A 34 2.03 10.65 21.79
N PHE A 35 1.44 10.75 20.59
CA PHE A 35 1.06 9.61 19.77
C PHE A 35 2.27 8.72 19.49
N VAL A 36 3.36 9.30 18.98
CA VAL A 36 4.63 8.58 18.73
C VAL A 36 5.15 7.93 20.03
N SER A 37 4.98 8.59 21.19
CA SER A 37 5.41 8.03 22.48
C SER A 37 4.61 6.79 22.91
N LEU A 38 3.33 6.69 22.54
CA LEU A 38 2.48 5.52 22.75
C LEU A 38 2.78 4.44 21.70
N HIS A 39 3.05 4.87 20.47
CA HIS A 39 3.34 4.06 19.29
C HIS A 39 4.77 3.51 19.19
N ARG A 40 5.51 3.29 20.29
CA ARG A 40 6.92 2.80 20.22
C ARG A 40 7.11 1.50 19.42
N ARG A 41 6.04 0.75 19.17
CA ARG A 41 6.03 -0.49 18.37
C ARG A 41 5.40 -0.36 16.99
N SER A 42 4.77 0.78 16.69
CA SER A 42 4.21 1.07 15.38
C SER A 42 5.31 1.55 14.44
N THR A 43 5.30 1.02 13.23
CA THR A 43 6.47 0.96 12.35
C THR A 43 6.66 2.22 11.50
N GLN A 44 5.81 3.25 11.63
CA GLN A 44 5.76 4.35 10.65
C GLN A 44 5.50 5.76 11.25
N PRO A 45 6.35 6.27 12.16
CA PRO A 45 6.17 7.61 12.76
C PRO A 45 6.24 8.75 11.72
N THR A 46 7.04 8.61 10.66
CA THR A 46 7.16 9.61 9.60
C THR A 46 5.86 9.78 8.82
N LEU A 47 5.21 8.68 8.45
CA LEU A 47 3.94 8.73 7.72
C LEU A 47 2.83 9.33 8.59
N VAL A 48 2.76 8.94 9.86
CA VAL A 48 1.80 9.52 10.80
C VAL A 48 2.03 11.03 10.92
N ASN A 49 3.28 11.47 11.07
CA ASN A 49 3.59 12.90 11.12
C ASN A 49 3.19 13.62 9.83
N GLN A 50 3.46 13.03 8.67
CA GLN A 50 3.06 13.58 7.38
C GLN A 50 1.53 13.69 7.25
N LEU A 51 0.78 12.63 7.57
CA LEU A 51 -0.68 12.64 7.53
C LEU A 51 -1.27 13.67 8.49
N LEU A 52 -0.74 13.72 9.70
CA LEU A 52 -1.16 14.69 10.69
C LEU A 52 -0.88 16.09 10.17
N THR A 53 0.34 16.41 9.72
CA THR A 53 0.71 17.75 9.26
C THR A 53 0.07 18.19 7.94
N THR A 54 -0.36 17.25 7.09
CA THR A 54 -1.02 17.55 5.82
C THR A 54 -2.40 18.16 6.06
N ALA A 55 -2.69 19.29 5.41
CA ALA A 55 -4.03 19.84 5.36
C ALA A 55 -4.80 19.16 4.22
N PHE A 56 -5.90 18.49 4.55
CA PHE A 56 -6.79 17.92 3.56
C PHE A 56 -7.99 18.85 3.35
N PRO A 57 -8.26 19.32 2.13
CA PRO A 57 -9.42 20.14 1.87
C PRO A 57 -10.70 19.35 2.18
N ASN A 58 -11.71 20.03 2.72
CA ASN A 58 -13.03 19.46 3.04
C ASN A 58 -13.01 18.30 4.05
N VAL A 59 -11.94 18.17 4.84
CA VAL A 59 -11.86 17.22 5.95
C VAL A 59 -11.82 18.00 7.25
N PHE A 60 -12.79 17.74 8.11
CA PHE A 60 -12.74 18.16 9.51
C PHE A 60 -12.06 17.06 10.29
N ALA A 61 -11.07 17.39 11.10
CA ALA A 61 -10.34 16.43 11.91
C ALA A 61 -10.04 16.99 13.30
N GLU A 62 -10.15 16.13 14.31
CA GLU A 62 -9.89 16.46 15.70
C GLU A 62 -9.16 15.30 16.40
N TYR A 63 -8.41 15.61 17.44
CA TYR A 63 -7.52 14.67 18.12
C TYR A 63 -7.65 14.75 19.64
N TRP A 64 -7.75 13.61 20.30
CA TRP A 64 -7.89 13.51 21.75
C TRP A 64 -6.72 12.77 22.37
N ILE A 65 -6.29 13.23 23.56
CA ILE A 65 -5.35 12.55 24.43
C ILE A 65 -5.97 12.47 25.82
N LEU A 66 -6.02 11.27 26.38
CA LEU A 66 -6.40 11.05 27.77
C LEU A 66 -5.15 10.96 28.63
N TYR A 67 -5.13 11.71 29.73
CA TYR A 67 -4.06 11.70 30.73
C TYR A 67 -4.51 11.00 32.02
N ASP A 68 -3.57 10.35 32.71
CA ASP A 68 -3.81 9.88 34.07
C ASP A 68 -3.61 11.00 35.11
N ASN A 69 -3.85 10.67 36.38
CA ASN A 69 -3.65 11.52 37.54
C ASN A 69 -2.19 11.95 37.79
N LYS A 70 -1.21 11.39 37.06
CA LYS A 70 0.19 11.81 37.05
C LYS A 70 0.56 12.60 35.79
N ASN A 71 -0.44 13.07 35.04
CA ASN A 71 -0.28 13.79 33.78
C ASN A 71 0.50 13.01 32.71
N ARG A 72 0.36 11.68 32.70
CA ARG A 72 0.97 10.81 31.67
C ARG A 72 -0.10 10.44 30.63
N PRO A 73 0.21 10.43 29.32
CA PRO A 73 -0.74 9.96 28.31
C PRO A 73 -1.06 8.48 28.55
N VAL A 74 -2.34 8.13 28.50
CA VAL A 74 -2.83 6.75 28.67
C VAL A 74 -3.71 6.25 27.53
N ALA A 75 -4.26 7.15 26.73
CA ALA A 75 -4.91 6.82 25.46
C ALA A 75 -4.92 8.03 24.51
N CYS A 76 -5.07 7.79 23.22
CA CYS A 76 -5.35 8.80 22.22
C CYS A 76 -6.26 8.26 21.11
N ALA A 77 -6.91 9.16 20.38
CA ALA A 77 -7.65 8.87 19.16
C ALA A 77 -7.65 10.11 18.26
N GLY A 78 -7.72 9.90 16.95
CA GLY A 78 -8.11 10.91 15.98
C GLY A 78 -9.47 10.58 15.38
N ALA A 79 -10.19 11.60 14.94
CA ALA A 79 -11.39 11.43 14.13
C ALA A 79 -11.41 12.44 13.00
N ASN A 80 -12.03 12.06 11.88
CA ASN A 80 -12.20 12.95 10.75
C ASN A 80 -13.46 12.63 9.94
N THR A 81 -13.97 13.60 9.18
CA THR A 81 -15.00 13.35 8.16
C THR A 81 -14.38 12.73 6.89
N VAL A 82 -15.17 11.97 6.13
CA VAL A 82 -14.75 11.46 4.82
C VAL A 82 -14.70 12.60 3.80
N MET A 83 -13.72 12.57 2.88
CA MET A 83 -13.47 13.64 1.91
C MET A 83 -14.65 13.85 0.95
N SER A 84 -15.28 12.77 0.49
CA SER A 84 -16.43 12.84 -0.43
C SER A 84 -17.79 12.99 0.24
N ASP A 85 -17.95 12.48 1.46
CA ASP A 85 -19.23 12.40 2.17
C ASP A 85 -19.02 12.76 3.64
N THR A 86 -19.21 14.03 3.98
CA THR A 86 -19.06 14.51 5.36
C THR A 86 -20.10 13.92 6.31
N SER A 87 -21.12 13.21 5.81
CA SER A 87 -22.05 12.43 6.66
C SER A 87 -21.42 11.12 7.16
N VAL A 88 -20.23 10.74 6.70
CA VAL A 88 -19.47 9.60 7.22
C VAL A 88 -18.23 10.12 7.96
N GLY A 89 -17.93 9.49 9.10
CA GLY A 89 -16.75 9.78 9.91
C GLY A 89 -15.85 8.56 10.09
N TYR A 90 -14.55 8.82 10.20
CA TYR A 90 -13.55 7.87 10.62
C TYR A 90 -13.10 8.17 12.04
N VAL A 91 -12.89 7.11 12.81
CA VAL A 91 -12.09 7.13 14.04
C VAL A 91 -10.85 6.27 13.80
N GLY A 92 -9.68 6.82 14.05
CA GLY A 92 -8.39 6.19 13.85
C GLY A 92 -7.36 6.76 14.81
N LEU A 93 -6.08 6.60 14.46
CA LEU A 93 -4.93 7.02 15.25
C LEU A 93 -5.13 6.71 16.74
N PHE A 94 -5.64 5.50 16.98
CA PHE A 94 -6.10 5.06 18.27
C PHE A 94 -5.01 4.29 19.00
N GLU A 95 -4.74 4.70 20.24
CA GLU A 95 -3.92 3.94 21.17
C GLU A 95 -4.49 3.95 22.56
N ALA A 96 -4.28 2.88 23.32
CA ALA A 96 -4.63 2.84 24.72
C ALA A 96 -3.72 1.92 25.52
N LYS A 97 -3.44 2.30 26.77
CA LYS A 97 -2.73 1.44 27.74
C LYS A 97 -3.62 0.40 28.40
N ASN A 98 -4.94 0.61 28.38
CA ASN A 98 -5.94 -0.32 28.91
C ASN A 98 -7.31 -0.04 28.29
N GLU A 99 -8.21 -1.01 28.46
CA GLU A 99 -9.57 -1.00 27.93
C GLU A 99 -10.36 0.25 28.32
N LYS A 100 -10.40 0.59 29.62
CA LYS A 100 -11.16 1.74 30.13
C LYS A 100 -10.71 3.06 29.48
N ALA A 101 -9.41 3.30 29.40
CA ALA A 101 -8.84 4.49 28.79
C ALA A 101 -9.19 4.57 27.29
N GLY A 102 -9.12 3.44 26.59
CA GLY A 102 -9.49 3.32 25.19
C GLY A 102 -10.96 3.62 24.93
N THR A 103 -11.87 3.02 25.71
CA THR A 103 -13.31 3.27 25.61
C THR A 103 -13.65 4.75 25.81
N ILE A 104 -13.00 5.43 26.77
CA ILE A 104 -13.24 6.85 27.05
C ILE A 104 -12.89 7.71 25.83
N VAL A 105 -11.70 7.53 25.26
CA VAL A 105 -11.24 8.38 24.15
C VAL A 105 -12.03 8.11 22.86
N LEU A 106 -12.41 6.84 22.61
CA LEU A 106 -13.28 6.49 21.49
C LEU A 106 -14.67 7.11 21.64
N LYS A 107 -15.27 7.08 22.83
CA LYS A 107 -16.57 7.74 23.08
C LYS A 107 -16.49 9.25 22.80
N ALA A 108 -15.43 9.91 23.26
CA ALA A 108 -15.22 11.33 23.00
C ALA A 108 -15.13 11.63 21.49
N ALA A 109 -14.32 10.85 20.77
CA ALA A 109 -14.18 10.96 19.31
C ALA A 109 -15.50 10.72 18.56
N THR A 110 -16.26 9.70 18.95
CA THR A 110 -17.56 9.42 18.33
C THR A 110 -18.60 10.49 18.63
N GLU A 111 -18.57 11.09 19.82
CA GLU A 111 -19.52 12.14 20.19
C GLU A 111 -19.25 13.43 19.41
N TRP A 112 -17.97 13.77 19.18
CA TRP A 112 -17.59 14.89 18.32
C TRP A 112 -18.16 14.73 16.90
N LEU A 113 -17.96 13.55 16.31
CA LEU A 113 -18.50 13.20 15.00
C LEU A 113 -20.04 13.26 14.96
N ARG A 114 -20.72 12.71 15.96
CA ARG A 114 -22.21 12.70 16.05
C ARG A 114 -22.81 14.08 16.26
N ARG A 115 -22.08 15.00 16.90
CA ARG A 115 -22.56 16.37 17.11
C ARG A 115 -22.27 17.31 15.94
N GLY A 116 -21.41 16.91 14.99
CA GLY A 116 -20.86 17.82 13.97
C GLY A 116 -20.07 18.98 14.59
N ASP A 117 -19.60 18.74 15.82
CA ASP A 117 -19.30 19.69 16.92
C ASP A 117 -19.74 21.15 16.76
N VAL A 118 -21.01 21.32 16.41
CA VAL A 118 -21.76 22.57 16.55
C VAL A 118 -21.23 23.70 15.65
N HIS A 119 -21.27 23.39 14.33
CA HIS A 119 -21.37 24.28 13.15
C HIS A 119 -20.18 24.25 12.16
N GLN A 120 -19.26 23.29 12.29
CA GLN A 120 -18.22 23.10 11.27
C GLN A 120 -18.67 22.16 10.15
N PHE A 121 -19.42 21.11 10.49
CA PHE A 121 -19.96 20.13 9.54
C PHE A 121 -21.27 19.52 10.04
N GLU A 122 -21.99 18.86 9.13
CA GLU A 122 -23.21 18.13 9.46
C GLU A 122 -22.92 16.91 10.35
N PRO A 123 -23.76 16.61 11.36
CA PRO A 123 -23.67 15.37 12.13
C PRO A 123 -23.48 14.13 11.27
N VAL A 124 -22.47 13.31 11.58
CA VAL A 124 -22.23 12.09 10.80
C VAL A 124 -23.28 11.02 11.12
N ARG A 125 -23.82 10.38 10.08
CA ARG A 125 -24.76 9.25 10.18
C ARG A 125 -24.08 7.91 10.43
N GLN A 126 -22.80 7.80 10.10
CA GLN A 126 -22.02 6.56 10.20
C GLN A 126 -20.60 6.85 10.64
N ILE A 127 -20.09 6.04 11.57
CA ILE A 127 -18.71 6.12 12.06
C ILE A 127 -18.04 4.77 11.83
N LEU A 128 -16.91 4.78 11.13
CA LEU A 128 -16.11 3.61 10.82
C LEU A 128 -14.77 3.70 11.55
N GLY A 129 -14.24 2.57 12.02
CA GLY A 129 -12.98 2.54 12.74
C GLY A 129 -12.49 1.14 13.09
N PRO A 130 -11.18 0.97 13.34
CA PRO A 130 -10.14 1.98 13.23
C PRO A 130 -9.81 2.31 11.77
N VAL A 131 -9.71 3.57 11.36
CA VAL A 131 -9.30 3.97 10.00
C VAL A 131 -8.30 5.12 10.07
N ASN A 132 -7.06 4.86 9.65
CA ASN A 132 -5.97 5.84 9.69
C ASN A 132 -5.80 6.59 8.35
N LEU A 133 -6.89 6.99 7.70
CA LEU A 133 -6.93 7.65 6.37
C LEU A 133 -6.32 6.86 5.19
N THR A 134 -5.59 5.79 5.44
CA THR A 134 -4.88 4.99 4.44
C THR A 134 -4.93 3.50 4.79
N THR A 135 -5.01 2.65 3.77
CA THR A 135 -4.89 1.17 3.91
C THR A 135 -3.46 0.71 4.21
N TRP A 136 -2.52 1.65 4.29
CA TRP A 136 -1.12 1.40 4.51
C TRP A 136 -0.69 1.53 5.98
N LEU A 137 -1.53 2.20 6.78
CA LEU A 137 -1.44 2.25 8.24
C LEU A 137 -2.38 1.22 8.86
N GLN A 138 -2.42 1.13 10.18
CA GLN A 138 -3.36 0.25 10.88
C GLN A 138 -4.81 0.73 10.71
N TYR A 139 -5.58 0.09 9.82
CA TYR A 139 -6.99 0.41 9.52
C TYR A 139 -7.96 -0.73 9.90
N ARG A 140 -7.50 -1.70 10.70
CA ARG A 140 -8.32 -2.84 11.12
C ARG A 140 -7.87 -3.37 12.48
N ILE A 141 -8.75 -4.12 13.14
CA ILE A 141 -8.45 -4.85 14.36
C ILE A 141 -8.18 -6.31 13.98
N ARG A 142 -6.97 -6.79 14.23
CA ARG A 142 -6.55 -8.18 14.14
C ARG A 142 -7.01 -8.96 15.37
N ILE A 143 -7.85 -9.96 15.15
CA ILE A 143 -8.44 -10.77 16.24
C ILE A 143 -7.63 -12.04 16.56
N ASP A 144 -6.70 -12.42 15.69
CA ASP A 144 -5.83 -13.56 15.95
C ASP A 144 -4.67 -13.18 16.88
N THR A 145 -4.15 -14.18 17.62
CA THR A 145 -3.25 -13.99 18.76
C THR A 145 -1.80 -14.34 18.47
N ASP A 146 -1.41 -14.53 17.20
CA ASP A 146 -0.03 -14.90 16.89
C ASP A 146 0.92 -13.75 17.26
N GLU A 147 1.92 -14.05 18.09
CA GLU A 147 2.81 -13.06 18.72
C GLU A 147 3.55 -12.16 17.71
N ALA A 148 3.83 -12.68 16.51
CA ALA A 148 4.43 -11.91 15.43
C ALA A 148 3.42 -11.72 14.30
N PRO A 149 3.11 -10.48 13.88
CA PRO A 149 2.42 -10.29 12.63
C PRO A 149 3.30 -10.76 11.50
N SER A 150 2.64 -11.44 10.57
CA SER A 150 3.32 -12.06 9.46
C SER A 150 3.76 -11.05 8.38
N MET A 151 3.46 -9.75 8.53
CA MET A 151 3.90 -8.65 7.63
C MET A 151 4.10 -7.34 8.43
N SER A 152 4.94 -6.41 7.97
CA SER A 152 5.22 -5.15 8.70
C SER A 152 4.03 -4.21 8.85
N PHE A 153 3.03 -4.32 7.96
CA PHE A 153 1.85 -3.44 7.94
C PHE A 153 0.63 -4.05 8.60
N GLU A 154 0.70 -5.32 9.03
CA GLU A 154 -0.39 -5.91 9.80
C GLU A 154 -0.55 -5.18 11.13
N PRO A 155 -1.79 -4.90 11.56
CA PRO A 155 -2.03 -4.26 12.84
C PRO A 155 -1.38 -5.03 13.99
N ARG A 156 -0.67 -4.29 14.82
CA ARG A 156 -0.07 -4.73 16.07
C ARG A 156 -0.78 -4.01 17.19
N HIS A 157 -1.74 -4.65 17.82
CA HIS A 157 -2.41 -4.08 18.97
C HIS A 157 -2.70 -5.12 20.05
N PRO A 158 -2.84 -4.68 21.30
CA PRO A 158 -3.32 -5.55 22.37
C PRO A 158 -4.70 -6.17 22.06
N ALA A 159 -4.94 -7.38 22.57
CA ALA A 159 -6.22 -8.07 22.42
C ALA A 159 -7.42 -7.26 22.97
N PHE A 160 -7.20 -6.42 23.99
CA PHE A 160 -8.27 -5.60 24.57
C PHE A 160 -8.80 -4.49 23.66
N TYR A 161 -8.15 -4.20 22.51
CA TYR A 161 -8.65 -3.17 21.58
C TYR A 161 -10.07 -3.48 21.09
N GLN A 162 -10.39 -4.74 20.86
CA GLN A 162 -11.75 -5.15 20.47
C GLN A 162 -12.78 -4.74 21.54
N ALA A 163 -12.45 -4.89 22.82
CA ALA A 163 -13.32 -4.48 23.92
C ALA A 163 -13.48 -2.95 23.99
N CYS A 164 -12.41 -2.17 23.75
CA CYS A 164 -12.50 -0.71 23.65
C CYS A 164 -13.56 -0.27 22.63
N PHE A 165 -13.48 -0.80 21.41
CA PHE A 165 -14.40 -0.46 20.32
C PHE A 165 -15.83 -0.93 20.62
N THR A 166 -15.99 -2.17 21.09
CA THR A 166 -17.32 -2.72 21.43
C THR A 166 -18.01 -1.89 22.51
N GLN A 167 -17.29 -1.51 23.58
CA GLN A 167 -17.84 -0.68 24.65
C GLN A 167 -18.08 0.78 24.26
N ALA A 168 -17.40 1.26 23.22
CA ALA A 168 -17.68 2.54 22.59
C ALA A 168 -18.89 2.49 21.63
N GLY A 169 -19.52 1.32 21.45
CA GLY A 169 -20.72 1.11 20.64
C GLY A 169 -20.45 0.75 19.19
N PHE A 170 -19.21 0.40 18.84
CA PHE A 170 -18.90 -0.13 17.52
C PHE A 170 -19.34 -1.59 17.40
N VAL A 171 -19.74 -1.97 16.19
CA VAL A 171 -20.01 -3.36 15.80
C VAL A 171 -19.11 -3.74 14.64
N LYS A 172 -18.86 -5.03 14.45
CA LYS A 172 -18.04 -5.53 13.34
C LYS A 172 -18.73 -5.19 12.02
N ALA A 173 -18.05 -4.43 11.16
CA ALA A 173 -18.55 -4.04 9.85
C ALA A 173 -18.12 -5.00 8.72
N ALA A 174 -16.88 -5.49 8.77
CA ALA A 174 -16.30 -6.36 7.75
C ALA A 174 -15.24 -7.29 8.35
N ASP A 175 -15.00 -8.41 7.67
CA ASP A 175 -13.88 -9.30 7.93
C ASP A 175 -12.78 -9.06 6.90
N TYR A 176 -11.53 -9.12 7.36
CA TYR A 176 -10.35 -9.05 6.51
C TYR A 176 -9.54 -10.32 6.70
N TYR A 177 -9.14 -10.90 5.59
CA TYR A 177 -8.30 -12.08 5.56
C TYR A 177 -6.97 -11.74 4.93
N SER A 178 -5.94 -12.43 5.35
CA SER A 178 -4.64 -12.34 4.74
C SER A 178 -4.08 -13.75 4.72
N THR A 179 -3.68 -14.25 3.55
CA THR A 179 -3.43 -15.69 3.35
C THR A 179 -2.05 -15.94 2.77
N PHE A 180 -1.42 -17.05 3.16
CA PHE A 180 -0.11 -17.44 2.67
C PHE A 180 -0.21 -18.62 1.73
N PHE A 181 0.58 -18.57 0.67
CA PHE A 181 0.73 -19.66 -0.27
C PHE A 181 2.21 -19.85 -0.59
N HIS A 182 2.57 -21.06 -0.97
CA HIS A 182 3.83 -21.25 -1.69
C HIS A 182 3.67 -20.68 -3.09
N ILE A 183 4.67 -19.94 -3.59
CA ILE A 183 4.55 -19.29 -4.90
C ILE A 183 4.37 -20.34 -6.01
N ASP A 184 5.11 -21.45 -5.94
CA ASP A 184 4.99 -22.60 -6.85
C ASP A 184 3.56 -23.14 -6.93
N ASN A 185 2.89 -23.32 -5.79
CA ASN A 185 1.51 -23.82 -5.77
C ASN A 185 0.53 -22.85 -6.45
N ILE A 186 0.75 -21.53 -6.30
CA ILE A 186 -0.06 -20.52 -6.98
C ILE A 186 0.15 -20.62 -8.50
N ILE A 187 1.41 -20.68 -8.94
CA ILE A 187 1.74 -20.69 -10.37
C ILE A 187 1.26 -21.97 -11.01
N ASP A 188 1.48 -23.13 -10.40
CA ASP A 188 1.01 -24.41 -10.93
C ASP A 188 -0.51 -24.42 -11.02
N GLY A 189 -1.19 -23.95 -9.97
CA GLY A 189 -2.64 -23.79 -9.96
C GLY A 189 -3.13 -22.90 -11.09
N TYR A 190 -2.51 -21.73 -11.27
CA TYR A 190 -2.91 -20.80 -12.32
C TYR A 190 -2.50 -21.24 -13.71
N THR A 191 -1.35 -21.89 -13.90
CA THR A 191 -0.90 -22.45 -15.18
C THR A 191 -1.89 -23.50 -15.68
N ASN A 192 -2.33 -24.39 -14.79
CA ASN A 192 -3.38 -25.37 -15.09
C ASN A 192 -4.72 -24.68 -15.40
N TYR A 193 -5.09 -23.65 -14.64
CA TYR A 193 -6.33 -22.90 -14.84
C TYR A 193 -6.36 -22.12 -16.17
N ILE A 194 -5.25 -21.52 -16.58
CA ILE A 194 -5.17 -20.74 -17.83
C ILE A 194 -5.13 -21.64 -19.06
N GLY A 195 -4.57 -22.84 -18.96
CA GLY A 195 -4.59 -23.83 -20.05
C GLY A 195 -3.80 -23.39 -21.29
N GLY A 196 -2.67 -22.72 -21.08
CA GLY A 196 -1.78 -22.21 -22.14
C GLY A 196 -2.21 -20.88 -22.77
N GLU A 197 -3.29 -20.27 -22.30
CA GLU A 197 -3.68 -18.90 -22.65
C GLU A 197 -2.62 -17.89 -22.15
N THR A 198 -2.46 -16.76 -22.85
CA THR A 198 -1.54 -15.67 -22.49
C THR A 198 -2.27 -14.33 -22.48
N LEU A 199 -1.70 -13.31 -21.83
CA LEU A 199 -2.20 -11.93 -21.90
C LEU A 199 -2.29 -11.44 -23.35
N GLU A 200 -1.25 -11.68 -24.16
CA GLU A 200 -1.24 -11.30 -25.57
C GLU A 200 -2.36 -12.01 -26.36
N GLY A 201 -2.61 -13.29 -26.05
CA GLY A 201 -3.69 -14.08 -26.65
C GLY A 201 -5.09 -13.53 -26.37
N ILE A 202 -5.26 -12.77 -25.28
CA ILE A 202 -6.50 -12.04 -24.97
C ILE A 202 -6.40 -10.53 -25.25
N HIS A 203 -5.44 -10.14 -26.09
CA HIS A 203 -5.20 -8.77 -26.51
C HIS A 203 -4.89 -7.80 -25.36
N LEU A 204 -4.13 -8.27 -24.37
CA LEU A 204 -3.59 -7.45 -23.28
C LEU A 204 -2.08 -7.59 -23.23
N GLY A 205 -1.43 -6.65 -22.57
CA GLY A 205 0.00 -6.68 -22.27
C GLY A 205 0.26 -6.33 -20.81
N MET A 206 1.49 -6.59 -20.37
CA MET A 206 1.95 -6.22 -19.04
C MET A 206 3.12 -5.23 -19.16
N GLN A 207 3.05 -4.16 -18.37
CA GLN A 207 4.09 -3.14 -18.30
C GLN A 207 4.54 -2.97 -16.85
N PHE A 208 5.79 -3.32 -16.55
CA PHE A 208 6.37 -3.12 -15.22
C PHE A 208 6.55 -1.64 -14.89
N TRP A 209 6.44 -1.32 -13.61
CA TRP A 209 6.70 0.03 -13.13
C TRP A 209 8.19 0.33 -13.27
N ASN A 210 8.51 1.49 -13.83
CA ASN A 210 9.86 2.02 -13.73
C ASN A 210 9.97 2.76 -12.40
N THR A 211 10.77 2.24 -11.47
CA THR A 211 10.97 2.84 -10.15
C THR A 211 11.48 4.28 -10.22
N LEU A 212 12.37 4.58 -11.17
CA LEU A 212 12.87 5.95 -11.33
C LEU A 212 11.77 6.90 -11.77
N ASP A 213 10.88 6.44 -12.66
CA ASP A 213 9.72 7.23 -13.07
C ASP A 213 8.71 7.37 -11.92
N PHE A 214 8.55 6.34 -11.08
CA PHE A 214 7.71 6.41 -9.91
C PHE A 214 8.23 7.42 -8.89
N ALA A 215 9.50 7.36 -8.51
CA ALA A 215 10.12 8.34 -7.60
C ALA A 215 10.06 9.76 -8.18
N SER A 216 10.35 9.91 -9.49
CA SER A 216 10.26 11.21 -10.18
C SER A 216 8.82 11.74 -10.23
N SER A 217 7.82 10.87 -10.35
CA SER A 217 6.40 11.25 -10.32
C SER A 217 5.92 11.73 -8.94
N LEU A 218 6.70 11.45 -7.89
CA LEU A 218 6.51 11.98 -6.54
C LEU A 218 7.17 13.34 -6.29
N SER A 219 7.78 13.97 -7.30
CA SER A 219 8.29 15.35 -7.21
C SER A 219 7.32 16.33 -7.88
N PRO A 220 6.97 17.49 -7.26
CA PRO A 220 6.09 18.48 -7.90
C PRO A 220 6.75 19.18 -9.09
N GLU A 221 8.08 19.30 -9.05
CA GLU A 221 8.92 19.82 -10.11
C GLU A 221 9.07 18.70 -11.16
N ARG A 222 8.25 18.76 -12.21
CA ARG A 222 8.28 17.78 -13.29
C ARG A 222 9.71 17.62 -13.81
N HIS A 223 10.21 16.40 -13.80
CA HIS A 223 11.38 16.08 -14.61
C HIS A 223 11.00 16.32 -16.09
N PRO A 224 11.72 17.19 -16.83
CA PRO A 224 11.31 17.63 -18.17
C PRO A 224 11.25 16.49 -19.20
N LEU A 225 11.78 15.31 -18.88
CA LEU A 225 11.81 14.14 -19.76
C LEU A 225 10.70 13.11 -19.50
N LEU A 226 9.86 13.27 -18.47
CA LEU A 226 8.74 12.35 -18.23
C LEU A 226 7.62 12.64 -19.23
N THR A 227 7.26 11.66 -20.05
CA THR A 227 6.05 11.77 -20.87
C THR A 227 4.81 11.61 -19.97
N PRO A 228 3.62 12.09 -20.41
CA PRO A 228 2.38 11.84 -19.67
C PRO A 228 2.07 10.35 -19.44
N GLN A 229 2.62 9.45 -20.27
CA GLN A 229 2.49 7.99 -20.19
C GLN A 229 3.44 7.37 -19.13
N ASP A 230 4.53 8.07 -18.78
CA ASP A 230 5.51 7.63 -17.78
C ASP A 230 5.12 8.05 -16.35
N ASN A 231 3.97 8.72 -16.17
CA ASN A 231 3.54 9.15 -14.85
C ASN A 231 2.84 8.00 -14.09
N VAL A 232 3.65 7.09 -13.53
CA VAL A 232 3.20 5.93 -12.74
C VAL A 232 2.24 6.37 -11.62
N ALA A 233 2.55 7.43 -10.86
CA ALA A 233 1.65 7.94 -9.81
C ALA A 233 0.26 8.33 -10.32
N LYS A 234 0.19 8.99 -11.48
CA LYS A 234 -1.08 9.36 -12.12
C LYS A 234 -1.84 8.10 -12.56
N ARG A 235 -1.16 7.14 -13.21
CA ARG A 235 -1.78 5.89 -13.69
C ARG A 235 -2.35 5.08 -12.54
N VAL A 236 -1.57 4.89 -11.46
CA VAL A 236 -2.05 4.22 -10.23
C VAL A 236 -3.26 4.96 -9.65
N TYR A 237 -3.22 6.29 -9.56
CA TYR A 237 -4.38 7.05 -9.07
C TYR A 237 -5.63 6.86 -9.94
N ASP A 238 -5.50 7.02 -11.26
CA ASP A 238 -6.67 6.98 -12.16
C ASP A 238 -7.33 5.59 -12.09
N LEU A 239 -6.51 4.53 -12.07
CA LEU A 239 -7.00 3.16 -11.86
C LEU A 239 -7.56 2.96 -10.46
N SER A 240 -6.90 3.41 -9.39
CA SER A 240 -7.42 3.30 -8.02
C SER A 240 -8.83 3.87 -7.88
N ILE A 241 -9.06 5.08 -8.41
CA ILE A 241 -10.37 5.74 -8.37
C ILE A 241 -11.41 4.98 -9.20
N GLU A 242 -11.03 4.41 -10.34
CA GLU A 242 -11.96 3.62 -11.15
C GLU A 242 -12.29 2.26 -10.50
N LEU A 243 -11.27 1.54 -10.04
CA LEU A 243 -11.36 0.18 -9.53
C LEU A 243 -12.09 0.09 -8.19
N PHE A 244 -11.82 1.07 -7.32
CA PHE A 244 -12.29 1.09 -5.95
C PHE A 244 -13.32 2.20 -5.70
N ARG A 245 -13.93 2.75 -6.77
CA ARG A 245 -14.98 3.75 -6.65
C ARG A 245 -16.07 3.31 -5.67
N GLY A 246 -16.40 4.20 -4.74
CA GLY A 246 -17.44 3.94 -3.72
C GLY A 246 -16.98 3.03 -2.59
N LYS A 247 -15.69 2.67 -2.53
CA LYS A 247 -15.05 2.13 -1.32
C LYS A 247 -14.59 3.28 -0.45
N GLU A 248 -14.57 3.01 0.86
CA GLU A 248 -14.39 3.96 1.95
C GLU A 248 -13.17 4.89 1.79
N LEU A 249 -12.10 4.41 1.14
CA LEU A 249 -10.83 5.14 0.99
C LEU A 249 -10.55 5.65 -0.43
N PHE A 250 -11.42 5.34 -1.40
CA PHE A 250 -11.24 5.70 -2.82
C PHE A 250 -12.50 6.34 -3.36
N ASP A 251 -12.80 7.50 -2.80
CA ASP A 251 -13.98 8.28 -3.12
C ASP A 251 -13.67 9.43 -4.10
N GLU A 252 -14.71 10.16 -4.52
CA GLU A 252 -14.56 11.28 -5.46
C GLU A 252 -13.85 12.50 -4.85
N GLY A 253 -13.73 12.58 -3.53
CA GLY A 253 -13.00 13.61 -2.81
C GLY A 253 -11.50 13.36 -2.72
N LEU A 254 -11.05 12.11 -2.96
CA LEU A 254 -9.64 11.77 -3.00
C LEU A 254 -9.00 12.32 -4.27
N THR A 255 -8.35 13.48 -4.15
CA THR A 255 -7.61 14.09 -5.27
C THR A 255 -6.30 13.35 -5.57
N ARG A 256 -5.73 13.57 -6.76
CA ARG A 256 -4.37 13.09 -7.11
C ARG A 256 -3.32 13.48 -6.08
N GLN A 257 -3.40 14.70 -5.56
CA GLN A 257 -2.48 15.19 -4.54
C GLN A 257 -2.66 14.41 -3.24
N ASN A 258 -3.90 14.21 -2.78
CA ASN A 258 -4.17 13.45 -1.56
C ASN A 258 -3.71 11.98 -1.72
N HIS A 259 -4.05 11.32 -2.82
CA HIS A 259 -3.60 9.96 -3.10
C HIS A 259 -2.07 9.86 -3.11
N ARG A 260 -1.37 10.81 -3.73
CA ARG A 260 0.10 10.86 -3.70
C ARG A 260 0.63 10.95 -2.27
N GLN A 261 0.08 11.83 -1.44
CA GLN A 261 0.53 12.03 -0.06
C GLN A 261 0.20 10.84 0.86
N ILE A 262 -0.97 10.21 0.67
CA ILE A 262 -1.54 9.22 1.59
C ILE A 262 -1.16 7.78 1.20
N VAL A 263 -1.10 7.49 -0.10
CA VAL A 263 -0.92 6.15 -0.65
C VAL A 263 0.50 5.99 -1.17
N LEU A 264 0.92 6.83 -2.11
CA LEU A 264 2.17 6.61 -2.85
C LEU A 264 3.42 6.91 -2.02
N ASN A 265 3.38 7.91 -1.14
CA ASN A 265 4.50 8.18 -0.24
C ASN A 265 4.76 7.01 0.72
N ASP A 266 3.75 6.25 1.17
CA ASP A 266 4.00 5.05 1.97
C ASP A 266 4.74 4.00 1.16
N MET A 267 4.29 3.76 -0.09
CA MET A 267 4.89 2.79 -0.99
C MET A 267 6.39 3.00 -1.19
N ILE A 268 6.84 4.26 -1.21
CA ILE A 268 8.27 4.61 -1.38
C ILE A 268 9.03 4.69 -0.04
N SER A 269 8.36 5.09 1.04
CA SER A 269 9.02 5.31 2.33
C SER A 269 9.43 4.04 3.06
N ARG A 270 8.99 2.87 2.59
CA ARG A 270 9.35 1.59 3.20
C ARG A 270 10.84 1.29 3.02
N PRO A 271 11.52 0.82 4.08
CA PRO A 271 12.93 0.48 3.99
C PRO A 271 13.12 -0.56 2.89
N GLN A 272 13.94 -0.21 1.90
CA GLN A 272 14.31 -1.12 0.82
C GLN A 272 15.20 -2.21 1.40
N VAL A 273 14.81 -3.47 1.19
CA VAL A 273 15.74 -4.58 1.37
C VAL A 273 16.69 -4.53 0.16
N ASP A 274 17.97 -4.25 0.42
CA ASP A 274 19.07 -4.38 -0.53
C ASP A 274 19.03 -3.55 -1.84
N ASN A 275 18.51 -2.32 -1.80
CA ASN A 275 18.50 -1.36 -2.93
C ASN A 275 17.72 -1.79 -4.19
N ALA A 276 17.09 -2.96 -4.21
CA ALA A 276 16.08 -3.26 -5.20
C ALA A 276 14.82 -2.50 -4.82
N SER A 277 14.21 -1.83 -5.79
CA SER A 277 12.95 -1.17 -5.51
C SER A 277 11.92 -2.22 -5.18
N LEU A 278 11.30 -2.07 -4.02
CA LEU A 278 10.13 -2.84 -3.61
C LEU A 278 9.09 -2.93 -4.73
N LEU A 279 9.07 -2.00 -5.69
CA LEU A 279 8.04 -1.89 -6.71
C LEU A 279 8.44 -2.44 -8.09
N ASP A 280 9.63 -3.02 -8.26
CA ASP A 280 10.05 -3.54 -9.58
C ASP A 280 9.20 -4.76 -10.03
N LEU A 281 8.48 -5.39 -9.10
CA LEU A 281 7.51 -6.45 -9.39
C LEU A 281 6.09 -5.92 -9.61
N SER A 282 5.88 -4.62 -9.43
CA SER A 282 4.59 -3.99 -9.69
C SER A 282 4.41 -3.74 -11.18
N SER A 283 3.19 -3.90 -11.67
CA SER A 283 2.91 -3.82 -13.11
C SER A 283 1.55 -3.19 -13.40
N PHE A 284 1.42 -2.62 -14.59
CA PHE A 284 0.15 -2.28 -15.22
C PHE A 284 -0.24 -3.38 -16.19
N ILE A 285 -1.53 -3.65 -16.29
CA ILE A 285 -2.10 -4.39 -17.41
C ILE A 285 -2.64 -3.38 -18.39
N VAL A 286 -2.21 -3.49 -19.65
CA VAL A 286 -2.45 -2.50 -20.70
C VAL A 286 -3.18 -3.17 -21.85
N ASP A 287 -4.16 -2.47 -22.42
CA ASP A 287 -4.77 -2.81 -23.70
C ASP A 287 -3.92 -2.15 -24.81
N PRO A 288 -3.11 -2.89 -25.57
CA PRO A 288 -2.17 -2.30 -26.52
C PRO A 288 -2.87 -1.69 -27.74
N GLN A 289 -4.14 -2.00 -27.99
CA GLN A 289 -4.87 -1.47 -29.16
C GLN A 289 -5.21 0.01 -28.98
N ASN A 290 -5.47 0.44 -27.74
CA ASN A 290 -5.81 1.82 -27.39
C ASN A 290 -4.78 2.48 -26.45
N GLY A 291 -3.83 1.71 -25.91
CA GLY A 291 -2.84 2.18 -24.93
C GLY A 291 -3.45 2.49 -23.57
N GLU A 292 -4.60 1.91 -23.25
CA GLU A 292 -5.34 2.14 -22.00
C GLU A 292 -4.87 1.19 -20.90
N ASP A 293 -4.71 1.72 -19.69
CA ASP A 293 -4.51 0.89 -18.51
C ASP A 293 -5.84 0.24 -18.09
N VAL A 294 -5.86 -1.08 -17.99
CA VAL A 294 -7.05 -1.86 -17.61
C VAL A 294 -6.91 -2.51 -16.22
N GLY A 295 -5.78 -2.33 -15.57
CA GLY A 295 -5.54 -2.81 -14.22
C GLY A 295 -4.12 -2.59 -13.77
N TYR A 296 -3.85 -2.86 -12.50
CA TYR A 296 -2.49 -2.87 -11.97
C TYR A 296 -2.35 -3.85 -10.81
N MET A 297 -1.10 -4.22 -10.57
CA MET A 297 -0.64 -5.02 -9.45
C MET A 297 0.45 -4.24 -8.72
N ALA A 298 0.18 -3.87 -7.47
CA ALA A 298 1.15 -3.29 -6.56
C ALA A 298 1.69 -4.41 -5.66
N CYS A 299 2.93 -4.81 -5.93
CA CYS A 299 3.62 -5.93 -5.30
C CYS A 299 4.96 -5.48 -4.73
N TRP A 300 5.41 -6.11 -3.64
CA TRP A 300 6.78 -5.95 -3.16
C TRP A 300 7.30 -7.13 -2.35
N VAL A 301 8.62 -7.17 -2.21
CA VAL A 301 9.33 -8.15 -1.39
C VAL A 301 9.49 -7.59 0.03
N GLU A 302 8.82 -8.19 1.00
CA GLU A 302 8.82 -7.71 2.40
C GLU A 302 10.09 -8.16 3.15
N ASP A 303 10.53 -9.38 2.88
CA ASP A 303 11.75 -10.00 3.40
C ASP A 303 12.31 -10.99 2.36
N ASN A 304 13.40 -11.68 2.71
CA ASN A 304 14.10 -12.60 1.80
C ASN A 304 13.25 -13.77 1.28
N ASP A 305 12.02 -14.00 1.73
CA ASP A 305 11.21 -15.13 1.24
C ASP A 305 9.73 -14.77 1.02
N THR A 306 9.34 -13.50 1.15
CA THR A 306 7.92 -13.10 1.13
C THR A 306 7.60 -12.04 0.09
N LEU A 307 6.83 -12.43 -0.94
CA LEU A 307 6.19 -11.52 -1.88
C LEU A 307 4.79 -11.11 -1.38
N VAL A 308 4.55 -9.82 -1.23
CA VAL A 308 3.27 -9.24 -0.85
C VAL A 308 2.55 -8.70 -2.08
N LEU A 309 1.33 -9.16 -2.32
CA LEU A 309 0.41 -8.59 -3.31
C LEU A 309 -0.59 -7.69 -2.59
N LYS A 310 -0.30 -6.39 -2.50
CA LYS A 310 -1.09 -5.48 -1.65
C LYS A 310 -2.33 -4.94 -2.32
N THR A 311 -2.20 -4.56 -3.59
CA THR A 311 -3.32 -4.03 -4.35
C THR A 311 -3.31 -4.67 -5.72
N VAL A 312 -4.37 -5.38 -6.03
CA VAL A 312 -4.59 -5.95 -7.35
C VAL A 312 -5.99 -5.58 -7.77
N GLY A 313 -6.13 -5.03 -8.96
CA GLY A 313 -7.44 -4.70 -9.48
C GLY A 313 -7.43 -4.51 -10.99
N PHE A 314 -8.56 -4.88 -11.58
CA PHE A 314 -8.80 -4.80 -13.02
C PHE A 314 -10.16 -4.16 -13.28
N VAL A 315 -10.26 -3.34 -14.33
CA VAL A 315 -11.49 -2.61 -14.67
C VAL A 315 -12.58 -3.60 -15.06
N PRO A 316 -13.87 -3.30 -14.82
CA PRO A 316 -14.96 -4.27 -14.96
C PRO A 316 -14.98 -5.04 -16.28
N ARG A 317 -14.61 -4.40 -17.40
CA ARG A 317 -14.60 -5.01 -18.73
C ARG A 317 -13.62 -6.19 -18.89
N VAL A 318 -12.56 -6.25 -18.07
CA VAL A 318 -11.55 -7.32 -18.11
C VAL A 318 -11.59 -8.24 -16.86
N ARG A 319 -12.60 -8.09 -15.98
CA ARG A 319 -12.70 -8.93 -14.77
C ARG A 319 -13.12 -10.38 -15.03
N LYS A 320 -13.81 -10.63 -16.16
CA LYS A 320 -14.31 -11.98 -16.51
C LYS A 320 -13.26 -12.83 -17.23
N SER A 321 -12.19 -12.21 -17.71
CA SER A 321 -11.05 -12.91 -18.29
C SER A 321 -10.14 -13.46 -17.19
N LYS A 322 -9.29 -14.43 -17.52
CA LYS A 322 -8.31 -15.01 -16.61
C LYS A 322 -7.13 -14.07 -16.28
N VAL A 323 -7.31 -12.75 -16.45
CA VAL A 323 -6.25 -11.74 -16.42
C VAL A 323 -5.44 -11.78 -15.14
N PHE A 324 -6.08 -11.97 -13.98
CA PHE A 324 -5.34 -12.10 -12.74
C PHE A 324 -4.39 -13.30 -12.76
N ALA A 325 -4.90 -14.48 -13.13
CA ALA A 325 -4.10 -15.71 -13.21
C ALA A 325 -2.99 -15.58 -14.26
N LEU A 326 -3.30 -15.02 -15.43
CA LEU A 326 -2.34 -14.76 -16.50
C LEU A 326 -1.22 -13.80 -16.04
N ALA A 327 -1.58 -12.70 -15.39
CA ALA A 327 -0.60 -11.73 -14.88
C ALA A 327 0.31 -12.33 -13.79
N GLN A 328 -0.21 -13.24 -12.95
CA GLN A 328 0.62 -13.96 -11.98
C GLN A 328 1.64 -14.88 -12.67
N VAL A 329 1.19 -15.69 -13.63
CA VAL A 329 2.06 -16.65 -14.33
C VAL A 329 3.11 -15.95 -15.20
N GLU A 330 2.74 -14.85 -15.86
CA GLU A 330 3.64 -14.10 -16.74
C GLU A 330 4.57 -13.14 -15.99
N THR A 331 4.40 -12.96 -14.67
CA THR A 331 5.32 -12.14 -13.88
C THR A 331 6.72 -12.80 -13.90
N PRO A 332 7.79 -12.11 -14.38
CA PRO A 332 9.06 -12.74 -14.76
C PRO A 332 9.90 -13.35 -13.62
N VAL A 333 9.39 -13.35 -12.39
CA VAL A 333 10.02 -14.10 -11.27
C VAL A 333 10.23 -15.56 -11.68
N HIS A 334 9.36 -16.11 -12.54
CA HIS A 334 9.41 -17.53 -12.94
C HIS A 334 10.25 -17.84 -14.18
N SER A 335 10.34 -16.93 -15.16
CA SER A 335 11.09 -17.22 -16.38
C SER A 335 12.58 -17.36 -16.11
N GLU A 336 13.14 -16.53 -15.23
CA GLU A 336 14.58 -16.50 -14.95
C GLU A 336 15.00 -17.57 -13.93
N LEU A 337 14.19 -17.85 -12.90
CA LEU A 337 14.45 -18.96 -11.95
C LEU A 337 14.36 -20.33 -12.64
N SER A 338 13.37 -20.51 -13.53
CA SER A 338 13.22 -21.77 -14.30
C SER A 338 14.35 -21.94 -15.32
N GLN A 339 14.77 -20.86 -15.99
CA GLN A 339 15.93 -20.90 -16.90
C GLN A 339 17.23 -21.22 -16.16
N GLN A 340 17.48 -20.62 -14.98
CA GLN A 340 18.67 -20.93 -14.19
C GLN A 340 18.66 -22.36 -13.65
N GLN A 341 17.51 -22.90 -13.24
CA GLN A 341 17.40 -24.31 -12.86
C GLN A 341 17.60 -25.25 -14.05
N ALA A 342 17.09 -24.90 -15.23
CA ALA A 342 17.31 -25.66 -16.46
C ALA A 342 18.80 -25.66 -16.86
N GLU A 343 19.46 -24.50 -16.82
CA GLU A 343 20.90 -24.34 -17.11
C GLU A 343 21.78 -25.10 -16.10
N LEU A 344 21.43 -25.07 -14.81
CA LEU A 344 22.13 -25.86 -13.78
C LEU A 344 21.94 -27.37 -13.97
N THR A 345 20.76 -27.80 -14.42
CA THR A 345 20.46 -29.22 -14.68
C THR A 345 21.16 -29.71 -15.97
N GLU A 346 21.23 -28.87 -17.00
CA GLU A 346 22.00 -29.14 -18.23
C GLU A 346 23.53 -29.15 -17.98
N ALA A 347 24.05 -28.24 -17.15
CA ALA A 347 25.46 -28.21 -16.79
C ALA A 347 25.91 -29.48 -16.04
N HIS A 348 24.99 -30.17 -15.35
CA HIS A 348 25.26 -31.45 -14.68
C HIS A 348 25.03 -32.69 -15.57
N THR A 349 24.47 -32.54 -16.77
CA THR A 349 24.16 -33.65 -17.67
C THR A 349 24.99 -33.69 -18.95
N LEU A 350 25.87 -32.70 -19.19
CA LEU A 350 26.79 -32.73 -20.33
C LEU A 350 27.97 -33.70 -20.10
N PRO A 351 28.16 -34.73 -20.95
CA PRO A 351 29.35 -35.57 -20.91
C PRO A 351 30.57 -34.80 -21.45
N GLU A 352 31.71 -34.95 -20.78
CA GLU A 352 33.01 -34.42 -21.25
C GLU A 352 33.40 -35.05 -22.60
N THR A 353 33.11 -34.36 -23.71
CA THR A 353 33.69 -34.73 -25.01
C THR A 353 34.25 -33.52 -25.76
N SER A 354 35.58 -33.48 -25.78
CA SER A 354 36.48 -33.10 -26.89
C SER A 354 36.04 -31.97 -27.85
N LEU A 355 36.63 -30.79 -27.65
CA LEU A 355 36.68 -29.71 -28.63
C LEU A 355 37.78 -29.99 -29.69
N LYS A 356 37.37 -30.14 -30.95
CA LYS A 356 38.21 -29.97 -32.14
C LYS A 356 37.74 -28.75 -32.94
N SER A 357 38.72 -28.01 -33.44
CA SER A 357 38.67 -26.79 -34.25
C SER A 357 38.13 -26.96 -35.67
N ALA A 358 37.38 -25.98 -36.17
CA ALA A 358 37.24 -25.59 -37.60
C ALA A 358 36.53 -24.23 -37.66
N GLU A 359 37.19 -23.15 -38.10
CA GLU A 359 37.37 -22.66 -39.49
C GLU A 359 36.21 -21.80 -40.03
N SER A 360 36.63 -20.62 -40.50
CA SER A 360 35.86 -19.47 -40.97
C SER A 360 35.32 -19.65 -42.39
N ASN A 361 34.12 -19.16 -42.67
CA ASN A 361 33.72 -18.76 -44.02
C ASN A 361 32.84 -17.51 -43.97
N SER A 362 33.24 -16.49 -44.73
CA SER A 362 32.53 -15.23 -44.93
C SER A 362 31.93 -15.18 -46.35
N SER A 363 30.78 -14.54 -46.50
CA SER A 363 30.18 -14.16 -47.78
C SER A 363 29.53 -12.77 -47.65
N PRO A 364 29.50 -11.95 -48.71
CA PRO A 364 29.23 -10.52 -48.60
C PRO A 364 27.73 -10.17 -48.71
N VAL A 365 27.31 -9.21 -47.90
CA VAL A 365 25.94 -8.65 -47.85
C VAL A 365 25.86 -7.37 -48.69
N GLN A 366 24.75 -7.22 -49.41
CA GLN A 366 24.39 -6.08 -50.27
C GLN A 366 24.10 -4.80 -49.47
N SER A 367 24.49 -3.65 -50.04
CA SER A 367 24.36 -2.32 -49.47
C SER A 367 22.99 -1.69 -49.70
N ALA A 368 22.30 -1.34 -48.60
CA ALA A 368 21.13 -0.45 -48.60
C ALA A 368 21.54 0.97 -48.14
N SER A 369 20.93 1.98 -48.76
CA SER A 369 21.23 3.41 -48.57
C SER A 369 20.95 3.92 -47.15
N PRO A 370 21.71 4.91 -46.65
CA PRO A 370 21.64 5.32 -45.24
C PRO A 370 20.41 6.20 -44.96
N SER A 371 19.58 5.73 -44.05
CA SER A 371 18.60 6.56 -43.33
C SER A 371 19.33 7.63 -42.51
N SER A 372 18.77 8.85 -42.50
CA SER A 372 19.32 9.99 -41.76
C SER A 372 19.67 9.64 -40.31
N PRO A 373 20.80 10.14 -39.78
CA PRO A 373 21.25 9.78 -38.44
C PRO A 373 20.26 10.29 -37.39
N PRO A 374 19.94 9.49 -36.37
CA PRO A 374 19.11 9.92 -35.25
C PRO A 374 19.76 11.13 -34.55
N ASN A 375 18.93 12.10 -34.12
CA ASN A 375 19.35 13.26 -33.33
C ASN A 375 20.24 12.79 -32.16
N ALA A 376 21.41 13.41 -31.97
CA ALA A 376 22.38 13.07 -30.92
C ALA A 376 21.75 13.01 -29.51
N GLU A 377 20.76 13.87 -29.23
CA GLU A 377 20.01 13.86 -27.97
C GLU A 377 19.20 12.57 -27.78
N SER A 378 18.65 12.00 -28.87
CA SER A 378 17.90 10.74 -28.82
C SER A 378 18.81 9.53 -28.58
N LEU A 379 20.05 9.59 -29.05
CA LEU A 379 21.04 8.53 -28.88
C LEU A 379 21.58 8.50 -27.45
N GLN A 380 21.87 9.67 -26.89
CA GLN A 380 22.31 9.82 -25.50
C GLN A 380 21.22 9.38 -24.51
N LYS A 381 19.96 9.75 -24.77
CA LYS A 381 18.82 9.27 -23.97
C LYS A 381 18.69 7.74 -24.01
N ARG A 382 18.70 7.13 -25.21
CA ARG A 382 18.66 5.66 -25.34
C ARG A 382 19.80 4.95 -24.62
N GLN A 383 21.01 5.52 -24.64
CA GLN A 383 22.16 4.95 -23.92
C GLN A 383 22.00 5.06 -22.39
N GLN A 384 21.42 6.15 -21.90
CA GLN A 384 21.13 6.32 -20.47
C GLN A 384 20.02 5.36 -20.01
N ASP A 385 18.93 5.26 -20.76
CA ASP A 385 17.82 4.33 -20.48
C ASP A 385 18.30 2.88 -20.46
N MET A 386 19.14 2.49 -21.42
CA MET A 386 19.74 1.15 -21.50
C MET A 386 20.65 0.85 -20.29
N ARG A 387 21.48 1.82 -19.85
CA ARG A 387 22.34 1.63 -18.67
C ARG A 387 21.52 1.47 -17.38
N LEU A 388 20.45 2.25 -17.23
CA LEU A 388 19.55 2.14 -16.10
C LEU A 388 18.80 0.80 -16.11
N GLN A 389 18.30 0.39 -17.27
CA GLN A 389 17.66 -0.92 -17.46
C GLN A 389 18.62 -2.07 -17.14
N MET A 390 19.88 -2.02 -17.61
CA MET A 390 20.90 -3.03 -17.29
C MET A 390 21.24 -3.06 -15.80
N TYR A 391 21.36 -1.89 -15.15
CA TYR A 391 21.59 -1.81 -13.72
C TYR A 391 20.44 -2.44 -12.92
N TRP A 392 19.19 -2.12 -13.26
CA TRP A 392 18.02 -2.69 -12.59
C TRP A 392 17.85 -4.18 -12.86
N ASN A 393 18.09 -4.64 -14.09
CA ASN A 393 18.15 -6.06 -14.40
C ASN A 393 19.23 -6.75 -13.56
N GLN A 394 20.39 -6.13 -13.36
CA GLN A 394 21.45 -6.67 -12.51
C GLN A 394 21.06 -6.72 -11.01
N GLN A 395 20.40 -5.68 -10.49
CA GLN A 395 19.89 -5.71 -9.10
C GLN A 395 18.80 -6.77 -8.94
N ARG A 396 17.87 -6.86 -9.88
CA ARG A 396 16.82 -7.89 -9.94
C ARG A 396 17.42 -9.29 -9.94
N GLN A 397 18.44 -9.53 -10.76
CA GLN A 397 19.16 -10.80 -10.82
C GLN A 397 19.88 -11.14 -9.51
N LYS A 398 20.44 -10.16 -8.79
CA LYS A 398 21.05 -10.39 -7.47
C LYS A 398 20.02 -10.82 -6.44
N VAL A 399 18.86 -10.16 -6.41
CA VAL A 399 17.74 -10.50 -5.51
C VAL A 399 17.23 -11.90 -5.82
N LEU A 400 16.94 -12.21 -7.09
CA LEU A 400 16.51 -13.56 -7.51
C LEU A 400 17.55 -14.65 -7.19
N ALA A 401 18.85 -14.37 -7.34
CA ALA A 401 19.92 -15.31 -6.99
C ALA A 401 20.09 -15.51 -5.47
N GLN A 402 19.67 -14.55 -4.64
CA GLN A 402 19.61 -14.72 -3.18
C GLN A 402 18.39 -15.56 -2.76
N HIS A 403 17.27 -15.42 -3.48
CA HIS A 403 16.03 -16.16 -3.23
C HIS A 403 16.10 -17.65 -3.63
N SER A 404 16.92 -18.05 -4.61
CA SER A 404 17.02 -19.45 -5.05
C SER A 404 17.59 -20.43 -4.01
N ARG A 405 17.96 -19.94 -2.81
CA ARG A 405 18.48 -20.74 -1.69
C ARG A 405 17.45 -20.94 -0.55
N GLY A 406 16.27 -20.32 -0.62
CA GLY A 406 15.19 -20.41 0.36
C GLY A 406 13.84 -20.66 -0.33
N GLY A 407 12.92 -21.40 0.31
CA GLY A 407 11.60 -21.66 -0.26
C GLY A 407 10.72 -20.39 -0.21
N ALA A 408 10.49 -19.76 -1.36
CA ALA A 408 9.75 -18.51 -1.46
C ALA A 408 8.24 -18.69 -1.25
N ARG A 409 7.64 -17.78 -0.47
CA ARG A 409 6.21 -17.71 -0.16
C ARG A 409 5.59 -16.45 -0.79
N ALA A 410 4.36 -16.57 -1.27
CA ALA A 410 3.56 -15.46 -1.78
C ALA A 410 2.28 -15.28 -0.94
N ARG A 411 1.85 -14.03 -0.74
CA ARG A 411 0.68 -13.68 0.08
C ARG A 411 -0.29 -12.78 -0.66
N LEU A 412 -1.57 -13.09 -0.52
CA LEU A 412 -2.72 -12.29 -0.96
C LEU A 412 -3.43 -11.62 0.21
#